data_AF-A0A3B3V324-F1
#
_entry.id   AF-A0A3B3V324-F1
#
_cell.length_a   1.000
_cell.length_b   1.000
_cell.length_c   1.000
_cell.angle_alpha   90.00
_cell.angle_beta   90.00
_cell.angle_gamma   90.00
#
_symmetry.space_group_name_H-M   'P 1'
#
loop_
_entity.id
_entity.type
_entity.pdbx_description
1 polymer ?
#
loop_
_entity_poly.entity_id
_entity_poly.type
_entity_poly.pdbx_seq_one_letter_code
_entity_poly.pdbx_strand_id
1 'polypeptide(L)'
;MCADLSRTQRNLLVCERSSFLDEKNRVSSQMEQLRFNYKVSVLLPEYDSASSHLESILNSFSSFYLIKQLPLYELLDKDFLQSAVYQGSVYGLSFRTRIDEDNCVALMPNGHLVFSLDKDAFETLGLEGRPSRSNRTSSRYEVTVDLRDGSMAPGGRGYLRLRRALMSHLKLQMDFLISHHPGGGASLRPLLSRCDWLERRPEVSRHGLSRLVRPALRSCDPHDLLEWIGAVDAAVSLENSSNDFLSTLTCLEPEATVSRAMSMSACGLLLPQDLQHLVEELRCYLQQAQTDSWASVTVHGFTDSPVSWGDGGRDILTGGHDLYNLLMFPDHTYRLHLAAGAQKTCPP
;
A
#
# COMPACT_ATOMS: atom_id res chain seq x y z
N MET A 1 -14.54 24.50 -29.21
CA MET A 1 -14.78 23.06 -28.94
C MET A 1 -13.56 22.53 -28.21
N CYS A 2 -13.75 21.93 -27.03
CA CYS A 2 -12.66 21.54 -26.12
C CYS A 2 -11.82 20.39 -26.70
N ALA A 3 -10.57 20.70 -27.06
CA ALA A 3 -9.56 19.69 -27.41
C ALA A 3 -9.12 18.82 -26.21
N ASP A 4 -9.52 19.19 -24.98
CA ASP A 4 -9.17 18.47 -23.75
C ASP A 4 -10.07 17.26 -23.42
N LEU A 5 -11.20 17.06 -24.11
CA LEU A 5 -12.14 15.96 -23.82
C LEU A 5 -11.61 14.58 -24.23
N SER A 6 -10.63 14.51 -25.13
CA SER A 6 -10.03 13.25 -25.61
C SER A 6 -8.70 12.92 -24.94
N ARG A 7 -8.25 13.74 -23.98
CA ARG A 7 -6.93 13.58 -23.38
C ARG A 7 -7.00 12.56 -22.25
N THR A 8 -6.38 11.40 -22.46
CA THR A 8 -6.31 10.34 -21.46
C THR A 8 -5.48 10.78 -20.26
N GLN A 9 -5.93 10.39 -19.07
CA GLN A 9 -5.12 10.50 -17.86
C GLN A 9 -3.84 9.68 -18.05
N ARG A 10 -2.72 10.21 -17.54
CA ARG A 10 -1.42 9.53 -17.63
C ARG A 10 -1.40 8.37 -16.64
N ASN A 11 -1.44 7.13 -17.10
CA ASN A 11 -1.17 5.97 -16.27
C ASN A 11 0.21 5.42 -16.63
N LEU A 12 0.99 5.02 -15.63
CA LEU A 12 2.30 4.40 -15.84
C LEU A 12 2.26 2.97 -15.31
N LEU A 13 2.55 2.02 -16.18
CA LEU A 13 2.77 0.62 -15.84
C LEU A 13 4.23 0.27 -16.18
N VAL A 14 4.99 -0.12 -15.16
CA VAL A 14 6.34 -0.68 -15.32
C VAL A 14 6.24 -2.19 -15.18
N CYS A 15 6.79 -2.93 -16.15
CA CYS A 15 6.84 -4.39 -16.12
C CYS A 15 8.29 -4.84 -16.16
N GLU A 16 8.68 -5.62 -15.15
CA GLU A 16 10.00 -6.21 -15.03
C GLU A 16 9.90 -7.73 -15.00
N ARG A 17 10.93 -8.38 -15.53
CA ARG A 17 11.11 -9.83 -15.50
C ARG A 17 12.47 -10.12 -14.91
N SER A 18 12.51 -11.01 -13.93
CA SER A 18 13.75 -11.36 -13.24
C SER A 18 13.61 -12.73 -12.56
N SER A 19 14.61 -13.14 -11.80
CA SER A 19 14.63 -14.37 -11.02
C SER A 19 15.00 -14.09 -9.57
N PHE A 20 14.39 -14.83 -8.64
CA PHE A 20 14.79 -14.79 -7.23
C PHE A 20 16.23 -15.26 -7.00
N LEU A 21 16.83 -15.96 -7.97
CA LEU A 21 18.21 -16.43 -7.93
C LEU A 21 19.22 -15.46 -8.55
N ASP A 22 18.75 -14.36 -9.18
CA ASP A 22 19.64 -13.35 -9.74
C ASP A 22 20.31 -12.55 -8.61
N GLU A 23 21.63 -12.38 -8.68
CA GLU A 23 22.40 -11.57 -7.73
C GLU A 23 21.95 -10.10 -7.71
N LYS A 24 21.38 -9.61 -8.83
CA LYS A 24 20.85 -8.25 -8.96
C LYS A 24 19.37 -8.14 -8.62
N ASN A 25 18.75 -9.20 -8.10
CA ASN A 25 17.35 -9.19 -7.71
C ASN A 25 17.07 -8.08 -6.68
N ARG A 26 16.04 -7.25 -6.96
CA ARG A 26 15.64 -6.09 -6.16
C ARG A 26 14.18 -6.16 -5.70
N VAL A 27 13.49 -7.26 -5.92
CA VAL A 27 12.03 -7.38 -5.68
C VAL A 27 11.63 -6.95 -4.27
N SER A 28 12.38 -7.35 -3.24
CA SER A 28 12.10 -6.97 -1.85
C SER A 28 12.21 -5.46 -1.63
N SER A 29 13.25 -4.83 -2.20
CA SER A 29 13.45 -3.38 -2.11
C SER A 29 12.41 -2.60 -2.92
N GLN A 30 11.94 -3.15 -4.04
CA GLN A 30 10.88 -2.54 -4.86
C GLN A 30 9.52 -2.63 -4.16
N MET A 31 9.21 -3.78 -3.55
CA MET A 31 7.99 -3.94 -2.75
C MET A 31 7.98 -2.99 -1.54
N GLU A 32 9.12 -2.81 -0.88
CA GLU A 32 9.26 -1.88 0.25
C GLU A 32 9.04 -0.41 -0.11
N GLN A 33 9.11 -0.05 -1.38
CA GLN A 33 8.82 1.32 -1.80
C GLN A 33 7.33 1.67 -1.64
N LEU A 34 6.43 0.68 -1.64
CA LEU A 34 5.04 0.90 -1.24
C LEU A 34 4.91 0.78 0.29
N ARG A 35 5.01 1.92 0.97
CA ARG A 35 5.07 1.98 2.44
C ARG A 35 3.74 1.64 3.12
N PHE A 36 2.63 2.08 2.53
CA PHE A 36 1.30 1.98 3.12
C PHE A 36 0.42 1.05 2.28
N ASN A 37 0.33 -0.21 2.71
CA ASN A 37 -0.38 -1.28 2.02
C ASN A 37 -1.75 -1.51 2.67
N TYR A 38 -2.81 -1.50 1.86
CA TYR A 38 -4.19 -1.63 2.32
C TYR A 38 -4.74 -3.05 2.12
N LYS A 39 -4.57 -3.61 0.91
CA LYS A 39 -5.10 -4.92 0.54
C LYS A 39 -4.01 -5.74 -0.13
N VAL A 40 -3.90 -7.01 0.24
CA VAL A 40 -3.20 -8.02 -0.57
C VAL A 40 -4.21 -9.05 -1.05
N SER A 41 -4.15 -9.40 -2.33
CA SER A 41 -4.85 -10.53 -2.93
C SER A 41 -3.84 -11.53 -3.47
N VAL A 42 -4.02 -12.79 -3.12
CA VAL A 42 -3.23 -13.92 -3.59
C VAL A 42 -4.13 -14.82 -4.43
N LEU A 43 -3.72 -15.07 -5.68
CA LEU A 43 -4.40 -15.97 -6.60
C LEU A 43 -3.44 -17.10 -6.99
N LEU A 44 -3.87 -18.34 -6.77
CA LEU A 44 -3.14 -19.54 -7.19
C LEU A 44 -4.11 -20.68 -7.57
N PRO A 45 -3.69 -21.66 -8.38
CA PRO A 45 -4.43 -22.92 -8.55
C PRO A 45 -4.65 -23.60 -7.19
N GLU A 46 -5.83 -24.18 -6.92
CA GLU A 46 -6.14 -24.78 -5.63
C GLU A 46 -5.54 -26.19 -5.55
N TYR A 47 -4.69 -26.42 -4.54
CA TYR A 47 -4.16 -27.74 -4.16
C TYR A 47 -4.56 -28.03 -2.71
N ASP A 48 -4.90 -29.29 -2.40
CA ASP A 48 -5.61 -29.67 -1.17
C ASP A 48 -4.92 -29.27 0.16
N SER A 49 -3.61 -29.01 0.18
CA SER A 49 -2.84 -28.61 1.38
C SER A 49 -2.47 -27.12 1.44
N ALA A 50 -2.61 -26.37 0.35
CA ALA A 50 -2.09 -24.99 0.26
C ALA A 50 -2.94 -23.96 1.00
N SER A 51 -4.26 -24.19 1.06
CA SER A 51 -5.20 -23.17 1.53
C SER A 51 -5.09 -22.89 3.02
N SER A 52 -4.91 -23.92 3.85
CA SER A 52 -4.84 -23.75 5.31
C SER A 52 -3.53 -23.09 5.74
N HIS A 53 -2.42 -23.40 5.07
CA HIS A 53 -1.13 -22.76 5.31
C HIS A 53 -1.18 -21.27 4.98
N LEU A 54 -1.69 -20.92 3.80
CA LEU A 54 -1.84 -19.52 3.38
C LEU A 54 -2.81 -18.75 4.28
N GLU A 55 -3.91 -19.36 4.70
CA GLU A 55 -4.83 -18.78 5.68
C GLU A 55 -4.14 -18.52 7.02
N SER A 56 -3.31 -19.45 7.50
CA SER A 56 -2.53 -19.25 8.71
C SER A 56 -1.53 -18.10 8.56
N ILE A 57 -0.88 -17.97 7.40
CA ILE A 57 0.05 -16.87 7.12
C ILE A 57 -0.68 -15.53 7.15
N LEU A 58 -1.79 -15.38 6.42
CA LEU A 58 -2.55 -14.13 6.40
C LEU A 58 -3.12 -13.76 7.77
N ASN A 59 -3.56 -14.75 8.57
CA ASN A 59 -4.03 -14.53 9.93
C ASN A 59 -2.90 -14.21 10.94
N SER A 60 -1.64 -14.50 10.58
CA SER A 60 -0.45 -14.19 11.38
C SER A 60 0.10 -12.78 11.12
N PHE A 61 -0.45 -12.06 10.16
CA PHE A 61 -0.07 -10.67 9.87
C PHE A 61 -0.20 -9.78 11.09
N SER A 62 0.65 -8.75 11.14
CA SER A 62 0.79 -7.87 12.29
C SER A 62 -0.54 -7.17 12.62
N SER A 63 -0.88 -7.12 13.91
CA SER A 63 -1.96 -6.25 14.39
C SER A 63 -1.63 -4.78 14.10
N PHE A 64 -2.68 -3.98 13.97
CA PHE A 64 -2.58 -2.52 13.88
C PHE A 64 -3.61 -1.86 14.81
N TYR A 65 -3.39 -0.59 15.12
CA TYR A 65 -4.20 0.15 16.08
C TYR A 65 -4.88 1.33 15.38
N LEU A 66 -6.16 1.52 15.65
CA LEU A 66 -6.90 2.72 15.28
C LEU A 66 -7.02 3.61 16.52
N ILE A 67 -6.30 4.73 16.53
CA ILE A 67 -6.41 5.75 17.57
C ILE A 67 -7.48 6.75 17.16
N LYS A 68 -8.43 7.04 18.06
CA LYS A 68 -9.52 7.98 17.83
C LYS A 68 -9.14 9.40 18.23
N GLN A 69 -9.42 10.36 17.35
CA GLN A 69 -9.20 11.80 17.61
C GLN A 69 -7.78 12.12 18.16
N LEU A 70 -6.76 11.45 17.64
CA LEU A 70 -5.36 11.62 18.06
C LEU A 70 -4.94 13.09 17.88
N PRO A 71 -4.58 13.81 18.96
CA PRO A 71 -3.90 15.08 18.84
C PRO A 71 -2.48 14.85 18.32
N LEU A 72 -2.12 15.42 17.17
CA LEU A 72 -0.86 15.05 16.51
C LEU A 72 0.40 15.42 17.28
N TYR A 73 0.33 16.36 18.22
CA TYR A 73 1.47 16.67 19.09
C TYR A 73 1.85 15.47 19.99
N GLU A 74 0.96 14.49 20.19
CA GLU A 74 1.26 13.26 20.93
C GLU A 74 2.27 12.35 20.22
N LEU A 75 2.40 12.49 18.89
CA LEU A 75 3.48 11.83 18.14
C LEU A 75 4.87 12.39 18.46
N LEU A 76 4.94 13.50 19.22
CA LEU A 76 6.18 14.13 19.70
C LEU A 76 6.44 13.83 21.19
N ASP A 77 5.69 12.90 21.76
CA ASP A 77 5.95 12.39 23.10
C ASP A 77 7.36 11.77 23.16
N LYS A 78 8.10 12.09 24.22
CA LYS A 78 9.52 11.69 24.32
C LYS A 78 9.69 10.19 24.38
N ASP A 79 8.81 9.52 25.13
CA ASP A 79 8.88 8.09 25.35
C ASP A 79 8.46 7.35 24.09
N PHE A 80 7.43 7.84 23.38
CA PHE A 80 7.04 7.33 22.06
C PHE A 80 8.16 7.47 21.02
N LEU A 81 8.80 8.64 20.95
CA LEU A 81 9.93 8.86 20.03
C LEU A 81 11.06 7.85 20.31
N GLN A 82 11.40 7.66 21.59
CA GLN A 82 12.47 6.75 21.99
C GLN A 82 12.13 5.27 21.77
N SER A 83 10.89 4.85 22.04
CA SER A 83 10.48 3.44 22.00
C SER A 83 10.06 2.95 20.62
N ALA A 84 9.56 3.84 19.75
CA ALA A 84 9.00 3.46 18.46
C ALA A 84 9.71 4.13 17.29
N VAL A 85 9.91 5.45 17.33
CA VAL A 85 10.47 6.17 16.16
C VAL A 85 11.97 5.93 16.03
N TYR A 86 12.72 5.92 17.13
CA TYR A 86 14.17 5.66 17.13
C TYR A 86 14.50 4.17 17.17
N GLN A 87 13.58 3.34 17.70
CA GLN A 87 13.75 1.90 17.86
C GLN A 87 12.79 1.13 16.96
N GLY A 88 13.07 1.13 15.66
CA GLY A 88 12.32 0.36 14.67
C GLY A 88 11.72 1.23 13.57
N SER A 89 10.54 0.83 13.10
CA SER A 89 9.82 1.40 11.97
C SER A 89 8.35 1.55 12.34
N VAL A 90 7.89 2.80 12.41
CA VAL A 90 6.47 3.13 12.63
C VAL A 90 5.81 3.35 11.28
N TYR A 91 4.62 2.78 11.12
CA TYR A 91 3.75 3.00 9.97
C TYR A 91 2.48 3.64 10.49
N GLY A 92 2.36 4.95 10.30
CA GLY A 92 1.23 5.74 10.76
C GLY A 92 0.53 6.45 9.61
N LEU A 93 -0.80 6.43 9.55
CA LEU A 93 -1.57 7.10 8.51
C LEU A 93 -2.90 7.63 9.04
N SER A 94 -3.25 8.86 8.65
CA SER A 94 -4.57 9.44 8.92
C SER A 94 -5.68 8.60 8.29
N PHE A 95 -6.75 8.37 9.04
CA PHE A 95 -7.83 7.47 8.65
C PHE A 95 -9.12 8.24 8.35
N ARG A 96 -9.81 7.83 7.27
CA ARG A 96 -11.04 8.48 6.76
C ARG A 96 -10.87 9.95 6.41
N THR A 97 -9.67 10.34 6.02
CA THR A 97 -9.35 11.67 5.48
C THR A 97 -9.11 11.53 3.99
N ARG A 98 -9.82 12.27 3.16
CA ARG A 98 -9.64 12.25 1.70
C ARG A 98 -8.50 13.17 1.31
N ILE A 99 -7.52 12.66 0.56
CA ILE A 99 -6.29 13.42 0.27
C ILE A 99 -6.52 14.70 -0.54
N ASP A 100 -7.61 14.73 -1.31
CA ASP A 100 -8.02 15.86 -2.16
C ASP A 100 -8.78 16.95 -1.37
N GLU A 101 -9.39 16.59 -0.23
CA GLU A 101 -10.35 17.44 0.51
C GLU A 101 -9.85 17.79 1.92
N ASP A 102 -9.36 16.80 2.66
CA ASP A 102 -9.04 16.89 4.09
C ASP A 102 -7.54 17.07 4.35
N ASN A 103 -7.16 17.47 5.56
CA ASN A 103 -5.77 17.41 6.00
C ASN A 103 -5.36 15.95 6.27
N CYS A 104 -4.29 15.49 5.63
CA CYS A 104 -3.80 14.11 5.76
C CYS A 104 -2.39 14.09 6.35
N VAL A 105 -2.09 13.09 7.17
CA VAL A 105 -0.79 12.96 7.83
C VAL A 105 -0.33 11.52 7.78
N ALA A 106 0.96 11.33 7.47
CA ALA A 106 1.62 10.03 7.49
C ALA A 106 2.89 10.09 8.33
N LEU A 107 3.13 9.06 9.13
CA LEU A 107 4.39 8.80 9.81
C LEU A 107 5.06 7.61 9.13
N MET A 108 6.17 7.89 8.46
CA MET A 108 6.91 6.92 7.66
C MET A 108 7.91 6.11 8.51
N PRO A 109 8.30 4.90 8.05
CA PRO A 109 9.22 4.04 8.78
C PRO A 109 10.64 4.62 8.94
N ASN A 110 11.03 5.57 8.07
CA ASN A 110 12.29 6.29 8.16
C ASN A 110 12.28 7.44 9.20
N GLY A 111 11.14 7.70 9.86
CA GLY A 111 10.99 8.76 10.86
C GLY A 111 10.47 10.09 10.30
N HIS A 112 10.16 10.17 9.01
CA HIS A 112 9.53 11.36 8.44
C HIS A 112 8.05 11.44 8.79
N LEU A 113 7.65 12.59 9.37
CA LEU A 113 6.26 12.98 9.55
C LEU A 113 5.86 13.91 8.41
N VAL A 114 5.00 13.41 7.52
CA VAL A 114 4.56 14.08 6.29
C VAL A 114 3.13 14.58 6.47
N PHE A 115 2.91 15.86 6.19
CA PHE A 115 1.60 16.50 6.21
C PHE A 115 1.24 16.90 4.78
N SER A 116 0.02 16.55 4.36
CA SER A 116 -0.64 17.13 3.20
C SER A 116 -1.76 18.02 3.71
N LEU A 117 -1.56 19.33 3.59
CA LEU A 117 -2.40 20.35 4.19
C LEU A 117 -3.14 21.15 3.13
N ASP A 118 -4.34 21.61 3.48
CA ASP A 118 -4.97 22.73 2.77
C ASP A 118 -4.20 24.04 3.04
N LYS A 119 -4.56 25.09 2.30
CA LYS A 119 -3.90 26.40 2.40
C LYS A 119 -4.02 27.02 3.80
N ASP A 120 -5.21 26.97 4.39
CA ASP A 120 -5.48 27.65 5.66
C ASP A 120 -4.74 26.95 6.81
N ALA A 121 -4.75 25.61 6.81
CA ALA A 121 -4.01 24.79 7.75
C ALA A 121 -2.50 24.99 7.61
N PHE A 122 -1.98 25.06 6.37
CA PHE A 122 -0.55 25.32 6.12
C PHE A 122 -0.11 26.68 6.65
N GLU A 123 -0.83 27.75 6.30
CA GLU A 123 -0.53 29.12 6.74
C GLU A 123 -0.67 29.27 8.27
N THR A 124 -1.66 28.61 8.88
CA THR A 124 -1.87 28.61 10.33
C THR A 124 -0.77 27.84 11.05
N LEU A 125 -0.35 26.68 10.54
CA LEU A 125 0.68 25.86 11.16
C LEU A 125 2.05 26.57 11.15
N GLY A 126 2.35 27.32 10.08
CA GLY A 126 3.54 28.17 9.99
C GLY A 126 4.86 27.38 9.89
N LEU A 127 4.81 26.19 9.29
CA LEU A 127 5.96 25.34 9.04
C LEU A 127 6.47 25.50 7.61
N GLU A 128 7.73 25.16 7.40
CA GLU A 128 8.33 25.15 6.07
C GLU A 128 7.83 23.94 5.28
N GLY A 129 7.34 24.20 4.08
CA GLY A 129 6.80 23.18 3.18
C GLY A 129 6.84 23.65 1.73
N ARG A 130 6.32 22.82 0.83
CA ARG A 130 6.26 23.08 -0.61
C ARG A 130 4.82 22.96 -1.11
N PRO A 131 4.40 23.77 -2.10
CA PRO A 131 3.13 23.51 -2.78
C PRO A 131 3.20 22.15 -3.50
N SER A 132 2.12 21.36 -3.42
CA SER A 132 1.95 20.18 -4.27
C SER A 132 1.87 20.64 -5.74
N ARG A 133 2.41 19.88 -6.70
CA ARG A 133 2.52 20.32 -8.12
C ARG A 133 1.18 20.28 -8.87
N SER A 134 0.09 20.23 -8.13
CA SER A 134 -1.29 20.18 -8.58
C SER A 134 -1.85 21.58 -8.85
N ASN A 135 -1.90 21.95 -10.14
CA ASN A 135 -2.50 23.15 -10.75
C ASN A 135 -1.84 24.53 -10.51
N ARG A 136 -2.14 25.46 -11.42
CA ARG A 136 -1.70 26.88 -11.45
C ARG A 136 -2.07 27.68 -10.19
N THR A 137 -2.94 27.15 -9.35
CA THR A 137 -3.32 27.64 -8.03
C THR A 137 -3.15 26.49 -7.05
N SER A 138 -2.01 26.42 -6.35
CA SER A 138 -1.74 25.35 -5.39
C SER A 138 -2.75 25.40 -4.24
N SER A 139 -3.69 24.45 -4.20
CA SER A 139 -4.64 24.30 -3.10
C SER A 139 -4.12 23.44 -1.96
N ARG A 140 -2.98 22.75 -2.18
CA ARG A 140 -2.41 21.75 -1.26
C ARG A 140 -0.92 21.99 -1.04
N TYR A 141 -0.48 21.79 0.20
CA TYR A 141 0.88 22.03 0.65
C TYR A 141 1.42 20.80 1.39
N GLU A 142 2.65 20.41 1.05
CA GLU A 142 3.35 19.30 1.66
C GLU A 142 4.39 19.83 2.66
N VAL A 143 4.30 19.40 3.91
CA VAL A 143 5.29 19.67 4.95
C VAL A 143 5.89 18.34 5.38
N THR A 144 7.21 18.23 5.38
CA THR A 144 7.91 17.02 5.81
C THR A 144 8.89 17.37 6.93
N VAL A 145 8.75 16.67 8.06
CA VAL A 145 9.63 16.84 9.22
C VAL A 145 10.31 15.52 9.53
N ASP A 146 11.64 15.51 9.54
CA ASP A 146 12.43 14.36 9.99
C ASP A 146 12.48 14.33 11.52
N LEU A 147 11.73 13.41 12.14
CA LEU A 147 11.70 13.27 13.60
C LEU A 147 13.01 12.71 14.17
N ARG A 148 13.90 12.17 13.34
CA ARG A 148 15.22 11.65 13.75
C ARG A 148 16.31 12.71 13.66
N ASP A 149 16.04 13.88 13.08
CA ASP A 149 16.99 14.98 13.03
C ASP A 149 17.35 15.49 14.43
N GLY A 150 18.61 15.91 14.62
CA GLY A 150 19.09 16.39 15.92
C GLY A 150 18.34 17.62 16.45
N SER A 151 17.76 18.46 15.58
CA SER A 151 16.93 19.60 15.98
C SER A 151 15.53 19.20 16.47
N MET A 152 15.10 17.97 16.14
CA MET A 152 13.83 17.35 16.53
C MET A 152 13.94 16.47 17.78
N ALA A 153 15.16 16.30 18.32
CA ALA A 153 15.35 15.70 19.64
C ALA A 153 14.53 16.48 20.70
N PRO A 154 13.94 15.81 21.71
CA PRO A 154 13.10 16.47 22.70
C PRO A 154 13.78 17.66 23.40
N GLY A 155 13.20 18.85 23.23
CA GLY A 155 13.73 20.12 23.74
C GLY A 155 14.57 20.91 22.72
N GLY A 156 14.86 20.32 21.55
CA GLY A 156 15.50 20.99 20.41
C GLY A 156 14.61 22.10 19.81
N ARG A 157 15.23 22.99 19.02
CA ARG A 157 14.54 24.14 18.42
C ARG A 157 13.42 23.72 17.45
N GLY A 158 13.70 22.73 16.60
CA GLY A 158 12.72 22.18 15.65
C GLY A 158 11.56 21.51 16.40
N TYR A 159 11.90 20.67 17.39
CA TYR A 159 10.94 20.00 18.26
C TYR A 159 9.97 20.98 18.91
N LEU A 160 10.50 22.04 19.54
CA LEU A 160 9.69 23.05 20.22
C LEU A 160 8.82 23.86 19.25
N ARG A 161 9.33 24.16 18.03
CA ARG A 161 8.57 24.84 16.98
C ARG A 161 7.39 23.99 16.51
N LEU A 162 7.61 22.72 16.15
CA LEU A 162 6.56 21.81 15.70
C LEU A 162 5.52 21.56 16.79
N ARG A 163 5.97 21.29 18.02
CA ARG A 163 5.07 21.09 19.16
C ARG A 163 4.22 22.32 19.45
N ARG A 164 4.80 23.53 19.40
CA ARG A 164 4.04 24.78 19.56
C ARG A 164 3.00 24.95 18.45
N ALA A 165 3.37 24.68 17.20
CA ALA A 165 2.46 24.77 16.07
C ALA A 165 1.24 23.86 16.27
N LEU A 166 1.46 22.58 16.63
CA LEU A 166 0.39 21.59 16.82
C LEU A 166 -0.43 21.78 18.11
N MET A 167 0.12 22.43 19.15
CA MET A 167 -0.61 22.66 20.40
C MET A 167 -1.35 24.00 20.44
N SER A 168 -0.78 25.04 19.82
CA SER A 168 -1.21 26.43 19.99
C SER A 168 -1.79 27.05 18.72
N HIS A 169 -1.21 26.77 17.55
CA HIS A 169 -1.65 27.42 16.30
C HIS A 169 -2.79 26.62 15.66
N LEU A 170 -2.55 25.32 15.41
CA LEU A 170 -3.53 24.41 14.82
C LEU A 170 -3.58 23.13 15.64
N LYS A 171 -4.65 22.98 16.42
CA LYS A 171 -4.90 21.78 17.25
C LYS A 171 -5.39 20.62 16.39
N LEU A 172 -4.54 20.16 15.49
CA LEU A 172 -4.89 19.15 14.51
C LEU A 172 -5.13 17.79 15.21
N GLN A 173 -6.35 17.28 15.05
CA GLN A 173 -6.81 16.00 15.59
C GLN A 173 -7.41 15.16 14.47
N MET A 174 -7.11 13.87 14.47
CA MET A 174 -7.62 12.95 13.44
C MET A 174 -7.66 11.51 13.96
N ASP A 175 -8.51 10.69 13.35
CA ASP A 175 -8.39 9.25 13.49
C ASP A 175 -7.10 8.78 12.80
N PHE A 176 -6.35 7.88 13.44
CA PHE A 176 -5.01 7.51 12.99
C PHE A 176 -4.80 6.00 13.07
N LEU A 177 -4.45 5.37 11.95
CA LEU A 177 -3.99 3.99 11.91
C LEU A 177 -2.50 3.97 12.23
N ILE A 178 -2.07 3.05 13.10
CA ILE A 178 -0.66 2.90 13.46
C ILE A 178 -0.26 1.44 13.68
N SER A 179 0.92 1.06 13.20
CA SER A 179 1.58 -0.20 13.52
C SER A 179 3.10 -0.02 13.57
N HIS A 180 3.81 -1.02 14.10
CA HIS A 180 5.25 -0.93 14.36
C HIS A 180 5.98 -2.27 14.13
N HIS A 181 7.17 -2.19 13.54
CA HIS A 181 8.07 -3.32 13.35
C HIS A 181 9.53 -2.97 13.75
N PRO A 182 10.28 -3.88 14.41
CA PRO A 182 9.86 -5.11 15.06
C PRO A 182 9.47 -4.79 16.52
N GLY A 183 8.17 -4.73 16.82
CA GLY A 183 7.75 -4.49 18.22
C GLY A 183 6.25 -4.35 18.45
N GLY A 184 5.46 -4.16 17.38
CA GLY A 184 4.01 -4.12 17.44
C GLY A 184 3.50 -3.16 18.52
N GLY A 185 2.49 -3.57 19.26
CA GLY A 185 1.90 -2.77 20.33
C GLY A 185 2.84 -2.42 21.47
N ALA A 186 3.88 -3.23 21.74
CA ALA A 186 4.79 -2.99 22.88
C ALA A 186 5.57 -1.68 22.71
N SER A 187 6.10 -1.44 21.50
CA SER A 187 6.80 -0.19 21.16
C SER A 187 5.87 1.03 21.13
N LEU A 188 4.58 0.82 20.83
CA LEU A 188 3.57 1.88 20.75
C LEU A 188 2.93 2.22 22.11
N ARG A 189 3.22 1.45 23.17
CA ARG A 189 2.61 1.63 24.51
C ARG A 189 2.62 3.08 25.02
N PRO A 190 3.71 3.86 24.90
CA PRO A 190 3.71 5.23 25.40
C PRO A 190 2.61 6.10 24.78
N LEU A 191 2.40 5.97 23.46
CA LEU A 191 1.33 6.67 22.75
C LEU A 191 -0.05 6.11 23.10
N LEU A 192 -0.19 4.77 23.05
CA LEU A 192 -1.47 4.08 23.28
C LEU A 192 -1.99 4.27 24.71
N SER A 193 -1.12 4.45 25.70
CA SER A 193 -1.53 4.70 27.09
C SER A 193 -2.21 6.06 27.32
N ARG A 194 -2.11 6.96 26.34
CA ARG A 194 -2.55 8.37 26.46
C ARG A 194 -3.73 8.70 25.53
N CYS A 195 -4.18 7.75 24.73
CA CYS A 195 -5.21 7.94 23.72
C CYS A 195 -6.23 6.80 23.76
N ASP A 196 -7.43 7.04 23.23
CA ASP A 196 -8.41 5.98 23.01
C ASP A 196 -8.09 5.22 21.72
N TRP A 197 -7.97 3.89 21.81
CA TRP A 197 -7.58 3.07 20.67
C TRP A 197 -8.34 1.76 20.56
N LEU A 198 -8.36 1.20 19.36
CA LEU A 198 -8.89 -0.12 19.03
C LEU A 198 -7.82 -0.94 18.32
N GLU A 199 -7.47 -2.10 18.87
CA GLU A 199 -6.62 -3.07 18.16
C GLU A 199 -7.45 -3.79 17.11
N ARG A 200 -6.87 -3.96 15.93
CA ARG A 200 -7.46 -4.62 14.78
C ARG A 200 -6.43 -5.58 14.18
N ARG A 201 -6.95 -6.64 13.58
CA ARG A 201 -6.18 -7.52 12.70
C ARG A 201 -6.68 -7.35 11.27
N PRO A 202 -5.83 -7.66 10.27
CA PRO A 202 -6.28 -7.70 8.89
C PRO A 202 -7.48 -8.64 8.73
N GLU A 203 -8.48 -8.19 7.99
CA GLU A 203 -9.65 -9.00 7.67
C GLU A 203 -9.28 -9.93 6.51
N VAL A 204 -9.31 -11.24 6.76
CA VAL A 204 -8.96 -12.27 5.79
C VAL A 204 -10.23 -12.80 5.13
N SER A 205 -10.25 -12.85 3.80
CA SER A 205 -11.32 -13.47 3.01
C SER A 205 -10.77 -14.57 2.10
N ARG A 206 -11.62 -15.56 1.80
CA ARG A 206 -11.30 -16.67 0.90
C ARG A 206 -12.44 -16.86 -0.09
N HIS A 207 -12.08 -17.02 -1.36
CA HIS A 207 -12.98 -17.30 -2.46
C HIS A 207 -12.44 -18.46 -3.30
N GLY A 208 -13.20 -19.56 -3.36
CA GLY A 208 -12.93 -20.66 -4.27
C GLY A 208 -13.43 -20.32 -5.67
N LEU A 209 -12.60 -20.55 -6.67
CA LEU A 209 -12.90 -20.31 -8.08
C LEU A 209 -12.94 -21.64 -8.81
N SER A 210 -14.00 -21.85 -9.59
CA SER A 210 -14.15 -23.05 -10.41
C SER A 210 -14.04 -22.69 -11.89
N ARG A 211 -13.37 -23.53 -12.68
CA ARG A 211 -13.20 -23.35 -14.14
C ARG A 211 -12.60 -21.99 -14.52
N LEU A 212 -11.49 -21.65 -13.88
CA LEU A 212 -10.75 -20.43 -14.20
C LEU A 212 -10.09 -20.56 -15.58
N VAL A 213 -10.53 -19.74 -16.54
CA VAL A 213 -9.88 -19.62 -17.84
C VAL A 213 -8.61 -18.77 -17.67
N ARG A 214 -7.46 -19.36 -17.98
CA ARG A 214 -6.13 -18.77 -17.74
C ARG A 214 -5.49 -18.35 -19.07
N PRO A 215 -5.05 -17.08 -19.19
CA PRO A 215 -4.26 -16.64 -20.34
C PRO A 215 -2.83 -17.17 -20.27
N ALA A 216 -2.07 -16.99 -21.35
CA ALA A 216 -0.66 -17.39 -21.39
C ALA A 216 0.23 -16.51 -20.49
N LEU A 217 0.30 -16.82 -19.20
CA LEU A 217 0.90 -15.98 -18.14
C LEU A 217 2.32 -15.44 -18.44
N ARG A 218 3.13 -16.20 -19.19
CA ARG A 218 4.51 -15.83 -19.55
C ARG A 218 4.59 -14.91 -20.76
N SER A 219 3.70 -15.05 -21.74
CA SER A 219 3.72 -14.31 -23.01
C SER A 219 2.67 -13.19 -23.09
N CYS A 220 1.67 -13.19 -22.21
CA CYS A 220 0.60 -12.19 -22.17
C CYS A 220 1.15 -10.76 -22.00
N ASP A 221 0.48 -9.81 -22.66
CA ASP A 221 0.72 -8.38 -22.46
C ASP A 221 0.48 -8.02 -20.98
N PRO A 222 1.32 -7.16 -20.38
CA PRO A 222 1.16 -6.79 -18.98
C PRO A 222 -0.19 -6.14 -18.63
N HIS A 223 -0.78 -5.33 -19.51
CA HIS A 223 -2.07 -4.66 -19.23
C HIS A 223 -3.21 -5.67 -19.22
N ASP A 224 -3.24 -6.49 -20.27
CA ASP A 224 -4.18 -7.60 -20.45
C ASP A 224 -4.13 -8.58 -19.27
N LEU A 225 -2.93 -8.94 -18.81
CA LEU A 225 -2.74 -9.79 -17.63
C LEU A 225 -3.29 -9.14 -16.36
N LEU A 226 -3.03 -7.85 -16.13
CA LEU A 226 -3.54 -7.14 -14.95
C LEU A 226 -5.05 -6.95 -14.99
N GLU A 227 -5.62 -6.70 -16.17
CA GLU A 227 -7.07 -6.63 -16.37
C GLU A 227 -7.73 -7.97 -16.04
N TRP A 228 -7.15 -9.08 -16.52
CA TRP A 228 -7.61 -10.42 -16.17
C TRP A 228 -7.50 -10.71 -14.66
N ILE A 229 -6.37 -10.40 -14.01
CA ILE A 229 -6.21 -10.57 -12.56
C ILE A 229 -7.25 -9.74 -11.81
N GLY A 230 -7.49 -8.50 -12.22
CA GLY A 230 -8.48 -7.61 -11.62
C GLY A 230 -9.91 -8.13 -11.78
N ALA A 231 -10.26 -8.66 -12.95
CA ALA A 231 -11.56 -9.28 -13.20
C ALA A 231 -11.77 -10.51 -12.31
N VAL A 232 -10.73 -11.33 -12.12
CA VAL A 232 -10.77 -12.50 -11.24
C VAL A 232 -10.92 -12.10 -9.77
N ASP A 233 -10.16 -11.10 -9.29
CA ASP A 233 -10.26 -10.59 -7.92
C ASP A 233 -11.64 -9.97 -7.63
N ALA A 234 -12.25 -9.34 -8.63
CA ALA A 234 -13.60 -8.78 -8.55
C ALA A 234 -14.72 -9.83 -8.74
N ALA A 235 -14.39 -11.12 -8.89
CA ALA A 235 -15.32 -12.21 -9.16
C ALA A 235 -16.22 -11.98 -10.40
N VAL A 236 -15.69 -11.28 -11.42
CA VAL A 236 -16.40 -11.04 -12.68
C VAL A 236 -16.36 -12.31 -13.53
N SER A 237 -17.54 -12.79 -13.93
CA SER A 237 -17.62 -13.89 -14.89
C SER A 237 -17.19 -13.39 -16.28
N LEU A 238 -16.16 -14.02 -16.84
CA LEU A 238 -15.72 -13.80 -18.22
C LEU A 238 -16.51 -14.67 -19.23
N GLU A 239 -17.54 -15.39 -18.77
CA GLU A 239 -18.43 -16.15 -19.64
C GLU A 239 -19.34 -15.18 -20.39
N ASN A 240 -19.13 -15.08 -21.70
CA ASN A 240 -19.97 -14.28 -22.58
C ASN A 240 -21.29 -15.03 -22.87
N SER A 241 -22.13 -15.16 -21.85
CA SER A 241 -23.49 -15.67 -22.02
C SER A 241 -24.34 -14.58 -22.67
N SER A 242 -25.03 -14.92 -23.77
CA SER A 242 -25.90 -14.00 -24.51
C SER A 242 -27.17 -13.68 -23.71
N ASN A 243 -27.08 -12.72 -22.79
CA ASN A 243 -28.22 -12.09 -22.12
C ASN A 243 -28.33 -10.62 -22.57
N ASP A 244 -29.43 -9.94 -22.22
CA ASP A 244 -29.79 -8.57 -22.65
C ASP A 244 -28.76 -7.46 -22.33
N PHE A 245 -27.67 -7.80 -21.62
CA PHE A 245 -26.49 -6.98 -21.40
C PHE A 245 -25.26 -7.65 -22.04
N LEU A 246 -24.65 -6.99 -23.03
CA LEU A 246 -23.43 -7.46 -23.69
C LEU A 246 -22.22 -7.13 -22.81
N SER A 247 -21.61 -8.14 -22.20
CA SER A 247 -20.24 -8.01 -21.68
C SER A 247 -19.27 -8.14 -22.85
N THR A 248 -18.52 -7.08 -23.15
CA THR A 248 -17.43 -7.12 -24.13
C THR A 248 -16.11 -7.59 -23.53
N LEU A 249 -16.06 -7.82 -22.21
CA LEU A 249 -14.88 -8.32 -21.52
C LEU A 249 -14.72 -9.81 -21.83
N THR A 250 -13.81 -10.12 -22.75
CA THR A 250 -13.48 -11.50 -23.13
C THR A 250 -12.15 -11.92 -22.53
N CYS A 251 -12.04 -13.19 -22.13
CA CYS A 251 -10.74 -13.74 -21.76
C CYS A 251 -9.80 -13.72 -22.99
N LEU A 252 -8.58 -13.23 -22.78
CA LEU A 252 -7.51 -13.21 -23.76
C LEU A 252 -7.17 -14.64 -24.19
N GLU A 253 -6.66 -14.82 -25.41
CA GLU A 253 -6.38 -16.11 -26.06
C GLU A 253 -6.08 -17.23 -25.03
N PRO A 254 -7.08 -18.08 -24.71
CA PRO A 254 -7.01 -18.91 -23.51
C PRO A 254 -5.99 -20.02 -23.71
N GLU A 255 -4.99 -20.08 -22.83
CA GLU A 255 -3.93 -21.09 -22.90
C GLU A 255 -4.39 -22.39 -22.24
N ALA A 256 -5.07 -22.30 -21.09
CA ALA A 256 -5.56 -23.46 -20.37
C ALA A 256 -6.77 -23.13 -19.48
N THR A 257 -7.55 -24.15 -19.12
CA THR A 257 -8.59 -24.03 -18.08
C THR A 257 -8.08 -24.70 -16.81
N VAL A 258 -8.07 -23.96 -15.70
CA VAL A 258 -7.75 -24.48 -14.38
C VAL A 258 -9.06 -24.91 -13.72
N SER A 259 -9.15 -26.18 -13.31
CA SER A 259 -10.37 -26.76 -12.75
C SER A 259 -10.77 -26.09 -11.43
N ARG A 260 -9.80 -25.85 -10.55
CA ARG A 260 -9.97 -25.18 -9.26
C ARG A 260 -8.84 -24.19 -9.02
N ALA A 261 -9.20 -22.97 -8.65
CA ALA A 261 -8.28 -21.94 -8.21
C ALA A 261 -8.79 -21.35 -6.89
N MET A 262 -7.90 -20.72 -6.14
CA MET A 262 -8.21 -20.07 -4.89
C MET A 262 -7.71 -18.63 -4.94
N SER A 263 -8.61 -17.72 -4.56
CA SER A 263 -8.31 -16.33 -4.27
C SER A 263 -8.44 -16.11 -2.77
N MET A 264 -7.42 -15.56 -2.14
CA MET A 264 -7.45 -15.13 -0.74
C MET A 264 -7.01 -13.70 -0.64
N SER A 265 -7.65 -12.92 0.22
CA SER A 265 -7.26 -11.54 0.44
C SER A 265 -7.18 -11.20 1.91
N ALA A 266 -6.32 -10.24 2.25
CA ALA A 266 -6.26 -9.63 3.57
C ALA A 266 -6.35 -8.11 3.43
N CYS A 267 -7.23 -7.48 4.21
CA CYS A 267 -7.47 -6.04 4.17
C CYS A 267 -7.21 -5.39 5.55
N GLY A 268 -6.45 -4.30 5.58
CA GLY A 268 -6.09 -3.61 6.82
C GLY A 268 -4.95 -2.62 6.64
N LEU A 269 -4.15 -2.39 7.69
CA LEU A 269 -2.82 -1.77 7.55
C LEU A 269 -1.79 -2.89 7.51
N LEU A 270 -1.31 -3.22 6.30
CA LEU A 270 -0.40 -4.35 6.08
C LEU A 270 1.05 -3.85 6.06
N LEU A 271 1.91 -4.48 6.84
CA LEU A 271 3.33 -4.11 6.89
C LEU A 271 4.10 -4.73 5.72
N PRO A 272 5.07 -4.02 5.12
CA PRO A 272 5.92 -4.60 4.07
C PRO A 272 6.62 -5.90 4.49
N GLN A 273 6.96 -6.03 5.78
CA GLN A 273 7.61 -7.22 6.32
C GLN A 273 6.69 -8.45 6.30
N ASP A 274 5.40 -8.28 6.59
CA ASP A 274 4.41 -9.36 6.51
C ASP A 274 4.23 -9.83 5.05
N LEU A 275 4.26 -8.87 4.10
CA LEU A 275 4.16 -9.15 2.67
C LEU A 275 5.39 -9.86 2.11
N GLN A 276 6.59 -9.49 2.58
CA GLN A 276 7.83 -10.20 2.24
C GLN A 276 7.80 -11.65 2.74
N HIS A 277 7.40 -11.86 3.99
CA HIS A 277 7.23 -13.21 4.54
C HIS A 277 6.21 -14.03 3.74
N LEU A 278 5.07 -13.44 3.36
CA LEU A 278 4.09 -14.09 2.48
C LEU A 278 4.70 -14.51 1.13
N VAL A 279 5.49 -13.63 0.49
CA VAL A 279 6.15 -13.93 -0.79
C VAL A 279 7.18 -15.05 -0.63
N GLU A 280 7.94 -15.06 0.45
CA GLU A 280 8.90 -16.12 0.75
C GLU A 280 8.22 -17.48 0.95
N GLU A 281 7.13 -17.52 1.71
CA GLU A 281 6.33 -18.73 1.91
C GLU A 281 5.70 -19.25 0.61
N LEU A 282 5.15 -18.35 -0.21
CA LEU A 282 4.63 -18.70 -1.53
C LEU A 282 5.73 -19.24 -2.45
N ARG A 283 6.94 -18.69 -2.38
CA ARG A 283 8.07 -19.18 -3.16
C ARG A 283 8.48 -20.59 -2.72
N CYS A 284 8.55 -20.86 -1.41
CA CYS A 284 8.81 -22.20 -0.88
C CYS A 284 7.73 -23.19 -1.30
N TYR A 285 6.47 -22.76 -1.27
CA TYR A 285 5.33 -23.54 -1.73
C TYR A 285 5.43 -23.91 -3.21
N LEU A 286 5.72 -22.94 -4.09
CA LEU A 286 5.84 -23.17 -5.54
C LEU A 286 6.96 -24.14 -5.91
N GLN A 287 8.05 -24.22 -5.12
CA GLN A 287 9.14 -25.18 -5.35
C GLN A 287 8.73 -26.63 -5.11
N GLN A 288 7.72 -26.85 -4.26
CA GLN A 288 7.22 -28.18 -3.92
C GLN A 288 6.07 -28.61 -4.84
N ALA A 289 5.54 -27.68 -5.63
CA ALA A 289 4.34 -27.88 -6.43
C ALA A 289 4.66 -28.51 -7.81
N GLN A 290 3.62 -29.01 -8.48
CA GLN A 290 3.75 -29.68 -9.79
C GLN A 290 4.15 -28.71 -10.91
N THR A 291 4.60 -29.29 -12.03
CA THR A 291 4.81 -28.58 -13.30
C THR A 291 3.52 -27.84 -13.67
N ASP A 292 3.61 -26.53 -13.96
CA ASP A 292 2.51 -25.57 -14.24
C ASP A 292 1.87 -24.84 -13.05
N SER A 293 2.45 -24.94 -11.85
CA SER A 293 2.03 -24.12 -10.70
C SER A 293 2.45 -22.65 -10.87
N TRP A 294 1.67 -21.71 -10.33
CA TRP A 294 1.99 -20.28 -10.31
C TRP A 294 1.27 -19.61 -9.14
N ALA A 295 1.76 -18.45 -8.73
CA ALA A 295 1.07 -17.61 -7.73
C ALA A 295 1.16 -16.15 -8.14
N SER A 296 0.04 -15.44 -8.03
CA SER A 296 -0.06 -14.01 -8.27
C SER A 296 -0.36 -13.31 -6.95
N VAL A 297 0.45 -12.33 -6.59
CA VAL A 297 0.29 -11.50 -5.38
C VAL A 297 0.08 -10.06 -5.82
N THR A 298 -1.15 -9.56 -5.67
CA THR A 298 -1.49 -8.16 -5.95
C THR A 298 -1.60 -7.40 -4.64
N VAL A 299 -0.90 -6.28 -4.51
CA VAL A 299 -0.97 -5.42 -3.33
C VAL A 299 -1.43 -4.03 -3.75
N HIS A 300 -2.46 -3.54 -3.08
CA HIS A 300 -3.00 -2.19 -3.25
C HIS A 300 -2.60 -1.32 -2.07
N GLY A 301 -2.07 -0.14 -2.38
CA GLY A 301 -1.80 0.90 -1.39
C GLY A 301 -3.06 1.66 -0.95
N PHE A 302 -2.92 2.49 0.08
CA PHE A 302 -4.01 3.36 0.52
C PHE A 302 -4.33 4.45 -0.52
N THR A 303 -5.62 4.64 -0.78
CA THR A 303 -6.17 5.66 -1.67
C THR A 303 -5.79 7.07 -1.26
N ASP A 304 -5.75 7.31 0.05
CA ASP A 304 -5.61 8.64 0.65
C ASP A 304 -4.26 8.83 1.38
N SER A 305 -3.25 8.04 1.01
CA SER A 305 -1.88 8.24 1.51
C SER A 305 -1.27 9.54 0.93
N PRO A 306 -0.71 10.45 1.76
CA PRO A 306 0.02 11.62 1.29
C PRO A 306 1.40 11.27 0.70
N VAL A 307 1.88 10.04 0.95
CA VAL A 307 3.15 9.51 0.45
C VAL A 307 2.87 8.46 -0.62
N SER A 308 3.59 8.51 -1.72
CA SER A 308 3.52 7.55 -2.82
C SER A 308 4.69 6.56 -2.77
N TRP A 309 5.14 6.05 -3.92
CA TRP A 309 6.31 5.19 -4.01
C TRP A 309 7.58 5.85 -3.43
N GLY A 310 8.27 5.15 -2.54
CA GLY A 310 9.51 5.59 -1.91
C GLY A 310 9.31 6.76 -0.96
N ASP A 311 10.22 7.74 -1.01
CA ASP A 311 10.14 8.98 -0.23
C ASP A 311 9.56 10.16 -1.07
N GLY A 312 8.96 9.83 -2.22
CA GLY A 312 8.33 10.81 -3.10
C GLY A 312 6.98 11.27 -2.54
N GLY A 313 6.87 12.57 -2.26
CA GLY A 313 5.60 13.24 -1.99
C GLY A 313 4.61 13.02 -3.11
N ARG A 314 3.33 12.82 -2.78
CA ARG A 314 2.29 12.53 -3.77
C ARG A 314 1.80 13.81 -4.45
N ASP A 315 1.88 13.86 -5.78
CA ASP A 315 1.18 14.88 -6.57
C ASP A 315 -0.27 14.43 -6.77
N ILE A 316 -1.20 15.26 -6.27
CA ILE A 316 -2.61 14.93 -6.13
C ILE A 316 -3.38 15.62 -7.25
N LEU A 317 -3.60 14.96 -8.39
CA LEU A 317 -4.39 15.57 -9.47
C LEU A 317 -5.61 14.79 -9.95
N THR A 318 -5.78 13.53 -9.57
CA THR A 318 -7.02 12.76 -9.75
C THR A 318 -6.74 11.36 -9.22
N GLY A 319 -7.74 10.72 -8.62
CA GLY A 319 -7.67 9.36 -8.08
C GLY A 319 -6.77 8.41 -8.87
N GLY A 320 -5.93 7.68 -8.14
CA GLY A 320 -4.97 6.76 -8.73
C GLY A 320 -4.32 5.93 -7.64
N HIS A 321 -4.57 4.62 -7.68
CA HIS A 321 -4.06 3.66 -6.72
C HIS A 321 -2.62 3.32 -7.09
N ASP A 322 -1.74 3.33 -6.09
CA ASP A 322 -0.45 2.64 -6.23
C ASP A 322 -0.72 1.17 -5.95
N LEU A 323 -0.34 0.34 -6.90
CA LEU A 323 -0.44 -1.10 -6.75
C LEU A 323 0.78 -1.77 -7.37
N TYR A 324 1.12 -2.93 -6.86
CA TYR A 324 2.00 -3.84 -7.56
C TYR A 324 1.38 -5.22 -7.66
N ASN A 325 1.78 -5.95 -8.70
CA ASN A 325 1.49 -7.36 -8.84
C ASN A 325 2.80 -8.12 -9.05
N LEU A 326 3.00 -9.16 -8.24
CA LEU A 326 4.11 -10.08 -8.35
C LEU A 326 3.57 -11.44 -8.80
N LEU A 327 3.90 -11.83 -10.02
CA LEU A 327 3.58 -13.14 -10.58
C LEU A 327 4.82 -14.03 -10.49
N MET A 328 4.70 -15.14 -9.76
CA MET A 328 5.79 -16.06 -9.42
C MET A 328 5.60 -17.43 -10.07
N PHE A 329 6.72 -18.04 -10.46
CA PHE A 329 6.77 -19.36 -11.08
C PHE A 329 7.69 -20.34 -10.32
N PRO A 330 7.57 -21.66 -10.54
CA PRO A 330 8.32 -22.68 -9.82
C PRO A 330 9.83 -22.68 -10.14
N ASP A 331 10.21 -22.14 -11.30
CA ASP A 331 11.59 -22.00 -11.78
C ASP A 331 12.32 -20.78 -11.20
N HIS A 332 11.79 -20.21 -10.11
CA HIS A 332 12.26 -18.99 -9.46
C HIS A 332 12.14 -17.72 -10.31
N THR A 333 11.57 -17.78 -11.52
CA THR A 333 11.32 -16.58 -12.31
C THR A 333 10.08 -15.85 -11.79
N TYR A 334 10.07 -14.53 -11.95
CA TYR A 334 8.93 -13.70 -11.61
C TYR A 334 8.72 -12.57 -12.63
N ARG A 335 7.48 -12.07 -12.68
CA ARG A 335 7.13 -10.80 -13.35
C ARG A 335 6.62 -9.84 -12.29
N LEU A 336 7.22 -8.65 -12.21
CA LEU A 336 6.78 -7.57 -11.33
C LEU A 336 6.11 -6.50 -12.18
N HIS A 337 4.90 -6.13 -11.80
CA HIS A 337 4.13 -5.06 -12.41
C HIS A 337 3.95 -3.96 -11.37
N LEU A 338 4.47 -2.76 -11.64
CA LEU A 338 4.29 -1.58 -10.80
C LEU A 338 3.35 -0.63 -11.53
N ALA A 339 2.17 -0.41 -10.97
CA ALA A 339 1.22 0.57 -11.48
C ALA A 339 1.19 1.76 -10.55
N ALA A 340 1.38 2.94 -11.14
CA ALA A 340 1.26 4.20 -10.45
C ALA A 340 0.20 5.07 -11.12
N GLY A 341 -0.63 5.68 -10.27
CA GLY A 341 -1.66 6.63 -10.67
C GLY A 341 -1.12 7.90 -11.34
N ALA A 342 -2.04 8.79 -11.73
CA ALA A 342 -1.72 9.95 -12.55
C ALA A 342 -0.57 10.82 -12.01
N GLN A 343 0.39 11.11 -12.90
CA GLN A 343 1.58 11.96 -12.67
C GLN A 343 2.62 11.44 -11.66
N LYS A 344 2.57 10.16 -11.30
CA LYS A 344 3.55 9.56 -10.39
C LYS A 344 4.82 9.11 -11.11
N THR A 345 5.95 9.17 -10.40
CA THR A 345 7.19 8.49 -10.80
C THR A 345 7.18 7.08 -10.23
N CYS A 346 7.20 6.06 -11.10
CA CYS A 346 7.55 4.72 -10.64
C CYS A 346 9.06 4.65 -10.37
N PRO A 347 9.46 3.94 -9.32
CA PRO A 347 10.86 3.58 -9.11
C PRO A 347 11.35 2.66 -10.24
N PRO A 348 12.66 2.69 -10.54
CA PRO A 348 13.28 1.89 -11.60
C PRO A 348 13.59 0.44 -11.21
#